data_AF-A0A962VXM5-F1
#
_entry.id   AF-A0A962VXM5-F1
#
_cell.length_a   1.000
_cell.length_b   1.000
_cell.length_c   1.000
_cell.angle_alpha   90.00
_cell.angle_beta   90.00
_cell.angle_gamma   90.00
#
_symmetry.space_group_name_H-M   'P 1'
#
loop_
_entity.id
_entity.type
_entity.pdbx_description
1 polymer ?
#
loop_
_entity_poly.entity_id
_entity_poly.type
_entity_poly.pdbx_seq_one_letter_code
_entity_poly.pdbx_strand_id
1 'polypeptide(L)'
;WPSEGSVAEEIVPAFVAAGIEWIATDRDVLVRGMPGASHLEPYMIDADTVAGDGGDTDDELMIVFRDTELSDKVGFFYQSNPPEENAADFVRTVLAKAPRWGEPARLMSVILDGENAWEWYTKDHDGKRFQHLLYEGLAAAYADGSVITVTGDEYVKGNAARGLVAHPVTAMTEYEDLFPGSWIGGRLDTWIGEVEENIAWNYLRTARADLAAAAVLLNPIL
;
A
#
# COMPACT_ATOMS: atom_id res chain seq x y z
N TRP A 1 1.61 -2.58 -6.07
CA TRP A 1 0.45 -1.67 -6.05
C TRP A 1 -0.69 -2.31 -6.81
N PRO A 2 -1.68 -2.89 -6.11
CA PRO A 2 -2.94 -3.29 -6.74
C PRO A 2 -3.60 -2.08 -7.41
N SER A 3 -4.25 -2.27 -8.56
CA SER A 3 -4.93 -1.18 -9.27
C SER A 3 -5.94 -0.51 -8.34
N GLU A 4 -5.83 0.81 -8.18
CA GLU A 4 -6.68 1.60 -7.29
C GLU A 4 -6.64 1.15 -5.82
N GLY A 5 -5.54 0.52 -5.39
CA GLY A 5 -5.45 -0.13 -4.08
C GLY A 5 -6.53 -1.20 -3.86
N SER A 6 -7.13 -1.72 -4.93
CA SER A 6 -8.22 -2.69 -4.85
C SER A 6 -7.70 -4.06 -4.44
N VAL A 7 -8.27 -4.61 -3.37
CA VAL A 7 -7.88 -5.89 -2.79
C VAL A 7 -9.13 -6.69 -2.40
N ALA A 8 -8.94 -8.01 -2.28
CA ALA A 8 -9.89 -9.00 -1.77
C ALA A 8 -9.12 -10.30 -1.50
N GLU A 9 -9.62 -11.17 -0.63
CA GLU A 9 -8.98 -12.47 -0.36
C GLU A 9 -8.77 -13.29 -1.65
N GLU A 10 -9.77 -13.28 -2.54
CA GLU A 10 -9.74 -14.10 -3.76
C GLU A 10 -8.64 -13.74 -4.76
N ILE A 11 -7.96 -12.60 -4.60
CA ILE A 11 -6.84 -12.21 -5.47
C ILE A 11 -5.47 -12.51 -4.85
N VAL A 12 -5.39 -12.86 -3.56
CA VAL A 12 -4.11 -13.12 -2.90
C VAL A 12 -3.33 -14.26 -3.54
N PRO A 13 -3.93 -15.42 -3.88
CA PRO A 13 -3.21 -16.50 -4.57
C PRO A 13 -2.57 -16.07 -5.90
N ALA A 14 -3.15 -15.08 -6.58
CA ALA A 14 -2.57 -14.55 -7.82
C ALA A 14 -1.32 -13.70 -7.58
N PHE A 15 -1.24 -12.99 -6.44
CA PHE A 15 -0.04 -12.26 -6.04
C PHE A 15 1.09 -13.22 -5.66
N VAL A 16 0.77 -14.25 -4.87
CA VAL A 16 1.71 -15.30 -4.46
C VAL A 16 2.28 -16.02 -5.68
N ALA A 17 1.41 -16.48 -6.59
CA ALA A 17 1.84 -17.16 -7.81
C ALA A 17 2.72 -16.29 -8.74
N ALA A 18 2.61 -14.96 -8.62
CA ALA A 18 3.43 -14.01 -9.35
C ALA A 18 4.74 -13.64 -8.62
N GLY A 19 4.97 -14.16 -7.41
CA GLY A 19 6.14 -13.86 -6.59
C GLY A 19 6.14 -12.44 -5.99
N ILE A 20 4.95 -11.88 -5.74
CA ILE A 20 4.82 -10.57 -5.11
C ILE A 20 5.00 -10.73 -3.60
N GLU A 21 6.07 -10.15 -3.05
CA GLU A 21 6.40 -10.25 -1.61
C GLU A 21 5.66 -9.22 -0.73
N TRP A 22 5.13 -8.14 -1.33
CA TRP A 22 4.34 -7.15 -0.60
C TRP A 22 3.40 -6.32 -1.49
N ILE A 23 2.29 -5.88 -0.89
CA ILE A 23 1.31 -4.99 -1.51
C ILE A 23 0.93 -3.84 -0.56
N ALA A 24 0.16 -2.88 -1.07
CA ALA A 24 -0.34 -1.77 -0.29
C ALA A 24 -1.77 -1.41 -0.68
N THR A 25 -2.58 -0.97 0.28
CA THR A 25 -3.95 -0.47 0.10
C THR A 25 -4.25 0.67 1.08
N ASP A 26 -5.49 1.14 1.18
CA ASP A 26 -5.90 2.21 2.07
C ASP A 26 -6.36 1.71 3.45
N ARG A 27 -6.14 2.54 4.47
CA ARG A 27 -6.60 2.29 5.85
C ARG A 27 -8.10 2.01 5.95
N ASP A 28 -8.93 2.51 5.03
CA ASP A 28 -10.37 2.27 5.08
C ASP A 28 -10.72 0.81 4.80
N VAL A 29 -9.89 0.09 4.03
CA VAL A 29 -9.99 -1.37 3.88
C VAL A 29 -9.70 -2.05 5.22
N LEU A 30 -8.59 -1.65 5.88
CA LEU A 30 -8.22 -2.18 7.19
C LEU A 30 -9.30 -1.93 8.25
N VAL A 31 -9.84 -0.71 8.33
CA VAL A 31 -10.87 -0.35 9.32
C VAL A 31 -12.15 -1.15 9.13
N ARG A 32 -12.48 -1.54 7.90
CA ARG A 32 -13.66 -2.35 7.60
C ARG A 32 -13.46 -3.83 7.93
N GLY A 33 -12.31 -4.41 7.60
CA GLY A 33 -12.02 -5.82 7.87
C GLY A 33 -11.55 -6.10 9.29
N MET A 34 -10.72 -5.22 9.86
CA MET A 34 -10.16 -5.36 11.21
C MET A 34 -10.35 -4.07 12.03
N PRO A 35 -11.57 -3.81 12.55
CA PRO A 35 -11.86 -2.60 13.32
C PRO A 35 -10.95 -2.43 14.53
N GLY A 36 -10.27 -1.28 14.61
CA GLY A 36 -9.35 -0.94 15.70
C GLY A 36 -7.88 -1.28 15.42
N ALA A 37 -7.61 -1.96 14.31
CA ALA A 37 -6.25 -2.20 13.82
C ALA A 37 -5.56 -0.88 13.42
N SER A 38 -4.24 -0.85 13.56
CA SER A 38 -3.42 0.31 13.28
C SER A 38 -2.89 0.25 11.84
N HIS A 39 -3.09 1.31 11.05
CA HIS A 39 -2.46 1.42 9.72
C HIS A 39 -0.96 1.78 9.79
N LEU A 40 -0.42 1.95 11.01
CA LEU A 40 0.99 2.23 11.27
C LEU A 40 1.81 0.96 11.53
N GLU A 41 1.27 -0.20 11.17
CA GLU A 41 1.89 -1.52 11.28
C GLU A 41 1.59 -2.31 10.00
N PRO A 42 2.50 -3.19 9.56
CA PRO A 42 2.22 -4.13 8.49
C PRO A 42 1.44 -5.34 9.01
N TYR A 43 0.79 -6.04 8.08
CA TYR A 43 0.06 -7.28 8.36
C TYR A 43 0.51 -8.35 7.38
N MET A 44 0.32 -9.60 7.77
CA MET A 44 0.49 -10.75 6.90
C MET A 44 -0.87 -11.12 6.30
N ILE A 45 -0.86 -11.42 5.01
CA ILE A 45 -1.97 -12.06 4.27
C ILE A 45 -1.35 -13.24 3.53
N ASP A 46 -2.14 -14.28 3.26
CA ASP A 46 -1.67 -15.50 2.63
C ASP A 46 -2.68 -16.02 1.60
N ALA A 47 -2.35 -17.11 0.92
CA ALA A 47 -3.22 -17.69 -0.10
C ALA A 47 -4.28 -18.64 0.49
N ASP A 48 -4.28 -18.82 1.81
CA ASP A 48 -5.22 -19.68 2.50
C ASP A 48 -6.57 -18.96 2.66
N THR A 49 -7.53 -19.66 3.26
CA THR A 49 -8.91 -19.14 3.47
C THR A 49 -9.37 -19.39 4.90
N VAL A 50 -8.40 -19.62 5.79
CA VAL A 50 -8.62 -20.01 7.17
C VAL A 50 -7.45 -19.52 8.00
N ALA A 51 -7.76 -18.79 9.06
CA ALA A 51 -6.74 -18.22 9.93
C ALA A 51 -5.74 -19.27 10.47
N GLY A 52 -4.46 -18.93 10.41
CA GLY A 52 -3.31 -19.73 10.81
C GLY A 52 -2.40 -20.05 9.63
N ASP A 53 -1.20 -20.57 9.94
CA ASP A 53 -0.13 -20.80 8.96
C ASP A 53 -0.40 -21.86 7.89
N GLY A 54 -1.61 -22.44 7.81
CA GLY A 54 -2.01 -23.43 6.79
C GLY A 54 -1.19 -24.73 6.69
N GLY A 55 -0.04 -24.80 7.36
CA GLY A 55 1.08 -25.70 7.07
C GLY A 55 2.05 -25.27 5.97
N ASP A 56 1.97 -24.07 5.38
CA ASP A 56 2.90 -23.52 4.36
C ASP A 56 3.44 -22.15 4.81
N THR A 57 4.67 -21.82 4.44
CA THR A 57 5.28 -20.50 4.77
C THR A 57 5.90 -19.82 3.55
N ASP A 58 5.53 -20.29 2.36
CA ASP A 58 5.99 -19.76 1.08
C ASP A 58 4.83 -19.09 0.31
N ASP A 59 3.71 -18.82 0.97
CA ASP A 59 2.50 -18.23 0.40
C ASP A 59 2.03 -16.94 1.09
N GLU A 60 2.78 -16.43 2.06
CA GLU A 60 2.46 -15.17 2.71
C GLU A 60 3.15 -13.97 2.05
N LEU A 61 2.48 -12.83 2.11
CA LEU A 61 3.04 -11.55 1.71
C LEU A 61 2.67 -10.45 2.70
N MET A 62 3.50 -9.40 2.73
CA MET A 62 3.25 -8.25 3.58
C MET A 62 2.24 -7.31 2.93
N ILE A 63 1.22 -6.88 3.68
CA ILE A 63 0.35 -5.78 3.29
C ILE A 63 0.58 -4.56 4.20
N VAL A 64 0.68 -3.37 3.59
CA VAL A 64 0.79 -2.09 4.29
C VAL A 64 -0.38 -1.17 3.94
N PHE A 65 -0.70 -0.27 4.87
CA PHE A 65 -1.86 0.61 4.74
C PHE A 65 -1.46 2.08 4.65
N ARG A 66 -2.12 2.79 3.75
CA ARG A 66 -1.92 4.22 3.50
C ARG A 66 -2.24 5.04 4.76
N ASP A 67 -1.32 5.91 5.16
CA ASP A 67 -1.65 7.03 6.04
C ASP A 67 -2.36 8.10 5.21
N THR A 68 -3.69 8.02 5.16
CA THR A 68 -4.54 8.90 4.33
C THR A 68 -4.28 10.38 4.62
N GLU A 69 -4.11 10.75 5.89
CA GLU A 69 -3.90 12.15 6.27
C GLU A 69 -2.62 12.72 5.67
N LEU A 70 -1.48 12.05 5.88
CA LEU A 70 -0.20 12.53 5.34
C LEU A 70 -0.13 12.39 3.82
N SER A 71 -0.75 11.35 3.26
CA SER A 71 -0.82 11.16 1.82
C SER A 71 -1.65 12.25 1.13
N ASP A 72 -2.81 12.61 1.69
CA ASP A 72 -3.66 13.69 1.18
C ASP A 72 -2.99 15.06 1.36
N LYS A 73 -2.16 15.23 2.39
CA LYS A 73 -1.37 16.44 2.53
C LYS A 73 -0.45 16.65 1.34
N VAL A 74 0.29 15.62 0.94
CA VAL A 74 1.17 15.68 -0.25
C VAL A 74 0.35 15.81 -1.53
N GLY A 75 -0.72 15.02 -1.65
CA GLY A 75 -1.56 14.95 -2.84
C GLY A 75 -2.35 16.23 -3.12
N PHE A 76 -2.84 16.92 -2.09
CA PHE A 76 -3.84 17.99 -2.25
C PHE A 76 -3.55 19.26 -1.43
N PHE A 77 -3.11 19.13 -0.18
CA PHE A 77 -2.97 20.29 0.71
C PHE A 77 -1.71 21.13 0.44
N TYR A 78 -0.57 20.46 0.25
CA TYR A 78 0.74 21.08 0.09
C TYR A 78 0.87 21.87 -1.23
N GLN A 79 0.02 21.58 -2.22
CA GLN A 79 0.00 22.22 -3.52
C GLN A 79 -0.05 23.77 -3.47
N SER A 80 -0.67 24.35 -2.44
CA SER A 80 -0.85 25.80 -2.31
C SER A 80 0.13 26.48 -1.35
N ASN A 81 1.04 25.72 -0.74
CA ASN A 81 1.90 26.17 0.35
C ASN A 81 3.36 26.30 -0.08
N PRO A 82 4.18 27.13 0.60
CA PRO A 82 5.61 27.17 0.40
C PRO A 82 6.29 25.82 0.68
N PRO A 83 7.31 25.43 -0.10
CA PRO A 83 7.95 24.11 0.03
C PRO A 83 8.64 23.89 1.39
N GLU A 84 9.17 24.94 2.02
CA GLU A 84 9.76 24.88 3.37
C GLU A 84 8.74 24.49 4.43
N GLU A 85 7.53 25.05 4.35
CA GLU A 85 6.46 24.75 5.30
C GLU A 85 5.95 23.32 5.11
N ASN A 86 5.81 22.88 3.87
CA ASN A 86 5.41 21.51 3.52
C ASN A 86 6.40 20.48 4.05
N ALA A 87 7.70 20.67 3.81
CA ALA A 87 8.73 19.72 4.27
C ALA A 87 8.80 19.68 5.81
N ALA A 88 8.72 20.84 6.47
CA ALA A 88 8.70 20.92 7.93
C ALA A 88 7.44 20.29 8.54
N ASP A 89 6.27 20.47 7.92
CA ASP A 89 5.03 19.81 8.35
C ASP A 89 5.10 18.29 8.15
N PHE A 90 5.61 17.82 7.01
CA PHE A 90 5.72 16.39 6.72
C PHE A 90 6.55 15.68 7.79
N VAL A 91 7.79 16.15 8.03
CA VAL A 91 8.69 15.54 9.02
C VAL A 91 8.07 15.62 10.41
N ARG A 92 7.45 16.74 10.77
CA ARG A 92 6.74 16.87 12.06
C ARG A 92 5.60 15.86 12.18
N THR A 93 4.80 15.65 11.13
CA THR A 93 3.70 14.66 11.14
C THR A 93 4.24 13.23 11.28
N VAL A 94 5.34 12.89 10.61
CA VAL A 94 6.02 11.58 10.77
C VAL A 94 6.44 11.39 12.23
N LEU A 95 7.17 12.35 12.79
CA LEU A 95 7.69 12.28 14.16
C LEU A 95 6.57 12.26 15.21
N ALA A 96 5.45 12.94 14.96
CA ALA A 96 4.28 12.92 15.85
C ALA A 96 3.60 11.54 15.92
N LYS A 97 3.83 10.68 14.92
CA LYS A 97 3.32 9.30 14.87
C LYS A 97 4.34 8.28 15.40
N ALA A 98 5.51 8.71 15.88
CA ALA A 98 6.49 7.83 16.49
C ALA A 98 5.91 7.07 17.70
N PRO A 99 6.35 5.82 17.96
CA PRO A 99 5.96 5.07 19.14
C PRO A 99 6.47 5.75 20.42
N ARG A 100 5.81 5.49 21.56
CA ARG A 100 6.35 5.91 22.85
C ARG A 100 7.57 5.07 23.22
N TRP A 101 8.36 5.57 24.17
CA TRP A 101 9.50 4.81 24.68
C TRP A 101 9.06 3.42 25.19
N GLY A 102 9.65 2.37 24.61
CA GLY A 102 9.35 0.98 24.95
C GLY A 102 8.21 0.34 24.15
N GLU A 103 7.50 1.09 23.30
CA GLU A 103 6.56 0.52 22.32
C GLU A 103 7.31 0.02 21.07
N PRO A 104 6.75 -0.98 20.34
CA PRO A 104 7.32 -1.44 19.08
C PRO A 104 7.47 -0.32 18.04
N ALA A 105 8.43 -0.49 17.12
CA ALA A 105 8.57 0.40 15.97
C ALA A 105 7.29 0.39 15.11
N ARG A 106 6.96 1.53 14.52
CA ARG A 106 5.82 1.70 13.61
C ARG A 106 6.31 1.78 12.17
N LEU A 107 5.51 1.28 11.23
CA LEU A 107 5.71 1.41 9.79
C LEU A 107 4.61 2.30 9.20
N MET A 108 4.97 3.47 8.70
CA MET A 108 4.02 4.40 8.08
C MET A 108 4.25 4.44 6.57
N SER A 109 3.17 4.26 5.80
CA SER A 109 3.21 4.33 4.34
C SER A 109 2.54 5.61 3.83
N VAL A 110 3.24 6.37 2.98
CA VAL A 110 2.69 7.53 2.27
C VAL A 110 2.50 7.13 0.82
N ILE A 111 1.25 7.06 0.38
CA ILE A 111 0.88 6.51 -0.92
C ILE A 111 -0.10 7.46 -1.59
N LEU A 112 0.22 7.91 -2.80
CA LEU A 112 -0.58 8.89 -3.53
C LEU A 112 -0.38 8.73 -5.03
N ASP A 113 -1.32 9.29 -5.79
CA ASP A 113 -1.10 9.50 -7.22
C ASP A 113 -0.17 10.70 -7.45
N GLY A 114 0.82 10.51 -8.33
CA GLY A 114 1.69 11.60 -8.76
C GLY A 114 0.95 12.66 -9.57
N GLU A 115 -0.13 12.30 -10.29
CA GLU A 115 -0.94 13.24 -11.07
C GLU A 115 -1.67 14.25 -10.19
N ASN A 116 -2.07 13.82 -8.99
CA ASN A 116 -2.69 14.71 -8.00
C ASN A 116 -1.68 15.68 -7.42
N ALA A 117 -0.43 15.28 -7.23
CA ALA A 117 0.55 16.13 -6.58
C ALA A 117 1.24 17.10 -7.55
N TRP A 118 2.14 16.61 -8.41
CA TRP A 118 3.28 17.42 -8.84
C TRP A 118 2.91 18.56 -9.79
N GLU A 119 1.92 18.37 -10.65
CA GLU A 119 1.47 19.39 -11.62
C GLU A 119 0.68 20.53 -10.95
N TRP A 120 0.22 20.33 -9.71
CA TRP A 120 -0.67 21.24 -9.01
C TRP A 120 0.03 22.14 -8.00
N TYR A 121 1.33 21.95 -7.74
CA TYR A 121 2.07 22.80 -6.81
C TYR A 121 2.27 24.22 -7.39
N THR A 122 1.48 25.16 -6.87
CA THR A 122 1.42 26.56 -7.37
C THR A 122 2.56 27.44 -6.85
N LYS A 123 3.22 27.04 -5.76
CA LYS A 123 4.31 27.79 -5.11
C LYS A 123 5.69 27.16 -5.29
N ASP A 124 5.73 25.96 -5.87
CA ASP A 124 6.95 25.19 -6.12
C ASP A 124 6.74 24.31 -7.35
N HIS A 125 7.18 24.77 -8.52
CA HIS A 125 6.93 24.08 -9.78
C HIS A 125 7.41 22.62 -9.74
N ASP A 126 6.51 21.69 -10.05
CA ASP A 126 6.70 20.24 -9.96
C ASP A 126 7.05 19.71 -8.54
N GLY A 127 6.85 20.50 -7.49
CA GLY A 127 7.16 20.12 -6.11
C GLY A 127 8.65 19.83 -5.86
N LYS A 128 9.56 20.33 -6.71
CA LYS A 128 10.99 19.96 -6.68
C LYS A 128 11.69 20.41 -5.40
N ARG A 129 11.42 21.63 -4.94
CA ARG A 129 12.04 22.17 -3.74
C ARG A 129 11.50 21.47 -2.50
N PHE A 130 10.21 21.19 -2.45
CA PHE A 130 9.59 20.36 -1.42
C PHE A 130 10.24 18.99 -1.34
N GLN A 131 10.41 18.29 -2.47
CA GLN A 131 11.05 16.97 -2.49
C GLN A 131 12.49 17.03 -1.97
N HIS A 132 13.31 18.00 -2.39
CA HIS A 132 14.67 18.14 -1.87
C HIS A 132 14.69 18.33 -0.35
N LEU A 133 13.88 19.27 0.16
CA LEU A 133 13.80 19.54 1.58
C LEU A 133 13.24 18.36 2.39
N LEU A 134 12.31 17.61 1.80
CA LEU A 134 11.78 16.38 2.38
C LEU A 134 12.88 15.33 2.53
N TYR A 135 13.66 15.06 1.47
CA TYR A 135 14.76 14.10 1.53
C TYR A 135 15.87 14.56 2.48
N GLU A 136 16.18 15.85 2.53
CA GLU A 136 17.12 16.42 3.52
C GLU A 136 16.62 16.20 4.96
N GLY A 137 15.33 16.47 5.22
CA GLY A 137 14.70 16.28 6.51
C GLY A 137 14.69 14.82 6.96
N LEU A 138 14.36 13.89 6.04
CA LEU A 138 14.38 12.46 6.31
C LEU A 138 15.81 11.93 6.52
N ALA A 139 16.80 12.45 5.80
CA ALA A 139 18.21 12.10 6.01
C ALA A 139 18.71 12.58 7.38
N ALA A 140 18.30 13.76 7.82
CA ALA A 140 18.60 14.26 9.17
C ALA A 140 17.93 13.39 10.26
N ALA A 141 16.65 13.04 10.07
CA ALA A 141 15.90 12.15 10.97
C ALA A 141 16.45 10.71 10.99
N TYR A 142 17.12 10.27 9.92
CA TYR A 142 17.87 9.01 9.94
C TYR A 142 19.16 9.15 10.75
N ALA A 143 19.91 10.23 10.57
CA ALA A 143 21.17 10.47 11.28
C ALA A 143 21.00 10.60 12.80
N ASP A 144 19.85 11.10 13.27
CA ASP A 144 19.51 11.17 14.69
C ASP A 144 18.82 9.90 15.24
N GLY A 145 18.52 8.93 14.36
CA GLY A 145 17.90 7.65 14.70
C GLY A 145 16.38 7.71 14.93
N SER A 146 15.71 8.82 14.59
CA SER A 146 14.27 8.98 14.79
C SER A 146 13.42 8.34 13.68
N VAL A 147 13.93 8.27 12.44
CA VAL A 147 13.20 7.71 11.28
C VAL A 147 14.14 6.91 10.40
N ILE A 148 13.71 5.72 9.98
CA ILE A 148 14.40 4.95 8.94
C ILE A 148 13.44 4.80 7.75
N THR A 149 13.83 5.31 6.58
CA THR A 149 13.11 5.07 5.32
C THR A 149 13.54 3.74 4.72
N VAL A 150 12.59 2.88 4.39
CA VAL A 150 12.85 1.49 3.96
C VAL A 150 12.04 1.16 2.72
N THR A 151 12.55 0.22 1.92
CA THR A 151 11.72 -0.52 0.96
C THR A 151 10.99 -1.66 1.69
N GLY A 152 9.94 -2.24 1.07
CA GLY A 152 9.25 -3.40 1.65
C GLY A 152 10.21 -4.56 1.91
N ASP A 153 11.01 -4.92 0.91
CA ASP A 153 12.03 -5.98 1.01
C ASP A 153 13.07 -5.70 2.10
N GLU A 154 13.54 -4.46 2.21
CA GLU A 154 14.52 -4.06 3.23
C GLU A 154 13.92 -4.16 4.64
N TYR A 155 12.64 -3.80 4.81
CA TYR A 155 11.93 -3.97 6.07
C TYR A 155 11.83 -5.44 6.47
N VAL A 156 11.41 -6.31 5.54
CA VAL A 156 11.25 -7.75 5.80
C VAL A 156 12.60 -8.41 6.08
N LYS A 157 13.61 -8.17 5.24
CA LYS A 157 14.93 -8.82 5.31
C LYS A 157 15.87 -8.18 6.33
N GLY A 158 15.56 -6.95 6.77
CA GLY A 158 16.41 -6.14 7.63
C GLY A 158 17.63 -5.59 6.90
N ASN A 159 18.33 -4.67 7.57
CA ASN A 159 19.58 -4.10 7.07
C ASN A 159 20.48 -3.69 8.24
N ALA A 160 21.40 -4.59 8.63
CA ALA A 160 22.31 -4.36 9.74
C ALA A 160 23.21 -3.13 9.55
N ALA A 161 23.59 -2.79 8.31
CA ALA A 161 24.40 -1.61 8.03
C ALA A 161 23.64 -0.30 8.30
N ARG A 162 22.31 -0.35 8.29
CA ARG A 162 21.42 0.78 8.60
C ARG A 162 20.75 0.68 9.97
N GLY A 163 21.16 -0.31 10.80
CA GLY A 163 20.57 -0.54 12.11
C GLY A 163 19.13 -1.05 12.09
N LEU A 164 18.67 -1.58 10.95
CA LEU A 164 17.33 -2.13 10.78
C LEU A 164 17.34 -3.64 11.04
N VAL A 165 16.53 -4.09 12.00
CA VAL A 165 16.31 -5.51 12.28
C VAL A 165 15.34 -6.09 11.25
N ALA A 166 15.47 -7.38 10.93
CA ALA A 166 14.52 -8.06 10.04
C ALA A 166 13.13 -8.17 10.68
N HIS A 167 12.10 -7.99 9.87
CA HIS A 167 10.69 -8.16 10.24
C HIS A 167 10.05 -9.23 9.35
N PRO A 168 10.26 -10.53 9.64
CA PRO A 168 9.69 -11.61 8.83
C PRO A 168 8.16 -11.49 8.72
N VAL A 169 7.61 -11.76 7.54
CA VAL A 169 6.16 -11.70 7.28
C VAL A 169 5.40 -12.60 8.25
N THR A 170 5.91 -13.80 8.50
CA THR A 170 5.36 -14.79 9.45
C THR A 170 5.32 -14.35 10.92
N ALA A 171 5.99 -13.23 11.26
CA ALA A 171 5.94 -12.67 12.61
C ALA A 171 4.94 -11.50 12.74
N MET A 172 4.30 -11.09 11.64
CA MET A 172 3.30 -10.03 11.61
C MET A 172 1.93 -10.56 12.06
N THR A 173 1.04 -9.64 12.42
CA THR A 173 -0.36 -10.01 12.67
C THR A 173 -1.01 -10.42 11.35
N GLU A 174 -1.57 -11.62 11.32
CA GLU A 174 -2.35 -12.14 10.20
C GLU A 174 -3.65 -11.33 10.03
N TYR A 175 -4.01 -11.06 8.78
CA TYR A 175 -5.25 -10.39 8.39
C TYR A 175 -6.07 -11.30 7.46
N GLU A 176 -6.83 -12.20 8.10
CA GLU A 176 -7.69 -13.16 7.43
C GLU A 176 -9.16 -13.01 7.90
N ASP A 177 -10.16 -12.91 7.02
CA ASP A 177 -10.06 -12.75 5.56
C ASP A 177 -9.78 -11.27 5.19
N LEU A 178 -9.02 -11.02 4.12
CA LEU A 178 -8.77 -9.71 3.54
C LEU A 178 -10.06 -9.12 2.97
N PHE A 179 -10.54 -8.06 3.63
CA PHE A 179 -11.80 -7.41 3.24
C PHE A 179 -11.74 -6.85 1.81
N PRO A 180 -12.76 -7.12 0.96
CA PRO A 180 -12.80 -6.60 -0.40
C PRO A 180 -13.06 -5.10 -0.42
N GLY A 181 -12.13 -4.32 -0.95
CA GLY A 181 -12.23 -2.87 -0.98
C GLY A 181 -11.13 -2.22 -1.80
N SER A 182 -11.19 -0.90 -1.93
CA SER A 182 -10.19 -0.10 -2.63
C SER A 182 -9.75 1.09 -1.80
N TRP A 183 -8.80 1.86 -2.32
CA TRP A 183 -8.40 3.11 -1.69
C TRP A 183 -9.46 4.22 -1.72
N ILE A 184 -10.59 4.01 -2.41
CA ILE A 184 -11.73 4.92 -2.43
C ILE A 184 -12.76 4.43 -1.40
N GLY A 185 -12.65 4.95 -0.18
CA GLY A 185 -13.60 4.71 0.92
C GLY A 185 -13.68 3.27 1.43
N GLY A 186 -12.70 2.42 1.08
CA GLY A 186 -12.70 0.99 1.39
C GLY A 186 -13.78 0.22 0.65
N ARG A 187 -14.15 0.65 -0.57
CA ARG A 187 -15.27 0.11 -1.34
C ARG A 187 -14.88 -0.12 -2.81
N LEU A 188 -15.62 -0.98 -3.49
CA LEU A 188 -15.43 -1.26 -4.92
C LEU A 188 -16.48 -0.57 -5.80
N ASP A 189 -17.40 0.20 -5.22
CA ASP A 189 -18.55 0.80 -5.89
C ASP A 189 -18.23 1.96 -6.84
N THR A 190 -16.94 2.28 -7.00
CA THR A 190 -16.45 3.14 -8.11
C THR A 190 -16.37 2.39 -9.44
N TRP A 191 -16.36 1.05 -9.42
CA TRP A 191 -16.25 0.23 -10.63
C TRP A 191 -17.33 -0.86 -10.73
N ILE A 192 -18.25 -0.96 -9.77
CA ILE A 192 -19.32 -1.96 -9.80
C ILE A 192 -20.59 -1.44 -9.11
N GLY A 193 -21.73 -1.64 -9.76
CA GLY A 193 -23.04 -1.33 -9.22
C GLY A 193 -23.91 -0.54 -10.20
N GLU A 194 -23.33 0.35 -11.00
CA GLU A 194 -24.06 1.12 -11.99
C GLU A 194 -24.35 0.32 -13.27
N VAL A 195 -25.30 0.79 -14.08
CA VAL A 195 -25.75 0.05 -15.28
C VAL A 195 -24.60 -0.10 -16.28
N GLU A 196 -23.87 0.98 -16.54
CA GLU A 196 -22.74 1.05 -17.46
C GLU A 196 -21.59 0.13 -17.03
N GLU A 197 -21.25 0.15 -15.74
CA GLU A 197 -20.21 -0.71 -15.14
C GLU A 197 -20.59 -2.18 -15.25
N ASN A 198 -21.83 -2.53 -14.90
CA ASN A 198 -22.32 -3.89 -15.00
C ASN A 198 -22.32 -4.40 -16.45
N ILE A 199 -22.65 -3.54 -17.42
CA ILE A 199 -22.54 -3.87 -18.84
C ILE A 199 -21.07 -4.12 -19.21
N ALA A 200 -20.15 -3.27 -18.76
CA ALA A 200 -18.71 -3.43 -19.00
C ALA A 200 -18.17 -4.75 -18.42
N TRP A 201 -18.54 -5.12 -17.19
CA TRP A 201 -18.18 -6.41 -16.59
C TRP A 201 -18.71 -7.61 -17.37
N ASN A 202 -19.95 -7.53 -17.89
CA ASN A 202 -20.52 -8.57 -18.74
C ASN A 202 -19.76 -8.71 -20.07
N TYR A 203 -19.34 -7.59 -20.67
CA TYR A 203 -18.49 -7.63 -21.86
C TYR A 203 -17.11 -8.22 -21.56
N LEU A 204 -16.48 -7.85 -20.44
CA LEU A 204 -15.20 -8.44 -20.03
C LEU A 204 -15.32 -9.95 -19.83
N ARG A 205 -16.39 -10.41 -19.16
CA ARG A 205 -16.69 -11.84 -19.01
C ARG A 205 -16.82 -12.54 -20.36
N THR A 206 -17.54 -11.93 -21.30
CA THR A 206 -17.73 -12.47 -22.66
C THR A 206 -16.40 -12.59 -23.38
N ALA A 207 -15.59 -11.53 -23.38
CA ALA A 207 -14.27 -11.52 -24.01
C ALA A 207 -13.32 -12.57 -23.41
N ARG A 208 -13.35 -12.78 -22.08
CA ARG A 208 -12.57 -13.84 -21.42
C ARG A 208 -13.03 -15.25 -21.83
N ALA A 209 -14.34 -15.47 -21.96
CA ALA A 209 -14.88 -16.74 -22.41
C ALA A 209 -14.51 -17.04 -23.88
N ASP A 210 -14.60 -16.03 -24.76
CA ASP A 210 -14.21 -16.15 -26.16
C ASP A 210 -12.72 -16.43 -26.30
N LEU A 211 -11.87 -15.77 -25.50
CA LEU A 211 -10.43 -16.02 -25.48
C LEU A 211 -10.11 -17.47 -25.04
N ALA A 212 -10.78 -17.97 -23.99
CA ALA A 212 -10.60 -19.34 -23.53
C ALA A 212 -11.05 -20.36 -24.58
N ALA A 213 -12.18 -20.13 -25.24
CA ALA A 213 -12.67 -20.97 -26.33
C ALA A 213 -11.71 -20.98 -27.53
N ALA A 214 -11.17 -19.82 -27.91
CA ALA A 214 -10.20 -19.70 -28.98
C ALA A 214 -8.88 -20.43 -28.66
N ALA A 215 -8.38 -20.35 -27.42
CA ALA A 215 -7.16 -21.04 -27.00
C ALA A 215 -7.27 -22.57 -27.17
N VAL A 216 -8.43 -23.16 -26.85
CA VAL A 216 -8.69 -24.60 -27.05
C VAL A 216 -8.62 -24.99 -28.53
N LEU A 217 -9.08 -24.12 -29.43
CA LEU A 217 -9.05 -24.35 -30.88
C LEU A 217 -7.66 -24.17 -31.49
N LEU A 218 -6.79 -23.35 -30.88
CA LEU A 218 -5.46 -23.02 -31.38
C LEU A 218 -4.36 -23.95 -30.85
N ASN A 219 -4.53 -24.54 -29.66
CA ASN A 219 -3.57 -25.49 -29.07
C ASN A 219 -3.22 -26.72 -29.95
N PRO A 220 -4.10 -27.27 -30.80
CA PRO A 220 -3.74 -28.38 -31.69
C PRO A 220 -2.91 -27.96 -32.91
N ILE A 221 -2.71 -26.65 -33.14
CA ILE A 221 -2.05 -26.09 -34.33
C ILE A 221 -0.65 -25.55 -34.00
N LEU A 222 -0.34 -25.34 -32.72
CA LEU A 222 0.99 -25.00 -32.20
C LEU A 222 1.68 -26.26 -31.64
#